data_AF-T1CSG7-F1
#
_entry.id   AF-T1CSG7-F1
#
_cell.length_a   1.000
_cell.length_b   1.000
_cell.length_c   1.000
_cell.angle_alpha   90.00
_cell.angle_beta   90.00
_cell.angle_gamma   90.00
#
_symmetry.space_group_name_H-M   'P 1'
#
loop_
_entity.id
_entity.type
_entity.pdbx_description
1 polymer ?
#
loop_
_entity_poly.entity_id
_entity_poly.type
_entity_poly.pdbx_seq_one_letter_code
_entity_poly.pdbx_strand_id
1 'polypeptide(L)' 'MAGLRASYPREALEGRRVLVVSNLAPRSLRGIPSQGMLLAADVEGRAVLLSPPAGAVPGTRRDGSHPGDRIIRFDEFAA' A
#
# COMPACT_ATOMS: atom_id res chain seq x y z
N MET A 1 6.39 10.49 1.19
CA MET A 1 7.31 10.19 0.06
C MET A 1 7.33 8.68 -0.16
N ALA A 2 7.28 8.17 -1.40
CA ALA A 2 7.31 6.73 -1.67
C ALA A 2 8.41 6.37 -2.68
N GLY A 3 9.12 5.26 -2.45
CA GLY A 3 10.23 4.77 -3.28
C GLY A 3 9.79 4.11 -4.59
N LEU A 4 8.83 4.68 -5.31
CA LEU A 4 8.16 4.04 -6.45
C LEU A 4 8.71 4.44 -7.82
N ARG A 5 9.74 5.30 -7.87
CA ARG A 5 10.27 5.88 -9.12
C ARG A 5 10.74 4.81 -10.12
N ALA A 6 11.25 3.67 -9.63
CA ALA A 6 11.68 2.58 -10.50
C ALA A 6 10.53 1.69 -10.97
N SER A 7 9.40 1.69 -10.26
CA SER A 7 8.26 0.79 -10.54
C SER A 7 7.13 1.45 -11.32
N TYR A 8 6.95 2.77 -11.18
CA TYR A 8 5.82 3.48 -11.78
C TYR A 8 6.23 4.82 -12.39
N PRO A 9 5.79 5.12 -13.62
CA PRO A 9 5.85 6.47 -14.15
C PRO A 9 4.85 7.37 -13.41
N ARG A 10 5.06 8.69 -13.46
CA ARG A 10 4.27 9.67 -12.70
C ARG A 10 2.79 9.61 -13.09
N GLU A 11 2.52 9.47 -14.38
CA GLU A 11 1.20 9.46 -15.00
C GLU A 11 0.38 8.26 -14.55
N ALA A 12 1.03 7.14 -14.20
CA ALA A 12 0.37 5.94 -13.69
C ALA A 12 -0.06 6.06 -12.21
N LEU A 13 0.41 7.09 -11.50
CA LEU A 13 0.07 7.36 -10.10
C LEU A 13 -1.00 8.44 -9.96
N GLU A 14 -1.15 9.32 -10.96
CA GLU A 14 -2.18 10.35 -10.93
C GLU A 14 -3.58 9.72 -10.97
N GLY A 15 -4.45 10.10 -10.02
CA GLY A 15 -5.81 9.57 -9.89
C GLY A 15 -5.91 8.10 -9.43
N ARG A 16 -4.78 7.41 -9.22
CA ARG A 16 -4.79 6.01 -8.78
C ARG A 16 -5.24 5.91 -7.32
N ARG A 17 -6.21 5.04 -7.05
CA ARG A 17 -6.60 4.68 -5.68
C ARG A 17 -5.58 3.72 -5.10
N VAL A 18 -5.18 3.95 -3.85
CA VAL A 18 -4.13 3.20 -3.15
C VAL A 18 -4.55 2.93 -1.72
N LEU A 19 -3.93 1.91 -1.11
CA LEU A 19 -4.02 1.66 0.31
C LEU A 19 -2.89 2.40 1.04
N VAL A 20 -3.22 3.06 2.14
CA VAL A 20 -2.28 3.84 2.95
C VAL A 20 -2.31 3.33 4.39
N VAL A 21 -1.13 3.08 4.96
CA VAL A 21 -0.96 2.88 6.40
C VAL A 21 -0.87 4.26 7.06
N SER A 22 -1.92 4.65 7.77
CA SER A 22 -2.12 6.01 8.29
C SER A 22 -1.81 6.18 9.78
N ASN A 23 -1.54 5.09 10.52
CA ASN A 23 -1.27 5.11 11.96
C ASN A 23 0.23 5.19 12.31
N LEU A 24 1.10 5.43 11.32
CA LEU A 24 2.53 5.57 11.55
C LEU A 24 2.85 6.98 12.02
N ALA A 25 3.77 7.10 12.98
CA ALA A 25 4.32 8.40 13.37
C ALA A 25 4.95 9.09 12.14
N PRO A 26 4.71 10.38 11.90
CA PRO A 26 5.30 11.10 10.78
C PRO A 26 6.83 11.00 10.80
N ARG A 27 7.44 10.82 9.63
CA ARG A 27 8.90 10.82 9.48
C ARG A 27 9.35 11.75 8.39
N SER A 28 10.45 12.46 8.63
CA SER A 28 11.11 13.24 7.60
C SER A 28 11.91 12.32 6.68
N LEU A 29 11.64 12.39 5.38
CA LEU A 29 12.35 11.67 4.35
C LEU A 29 12.96 12.70 3.40
N ARG A 30 14.30 12.82 3.41
CA ARG A 30 15.04 13.82 2.62
C ARG A 30 14.52 15.25 2.83
N GLY A 31 14.22 15.61 4.07
CA GLY A 31 13.71 16.94 4.44
C GLY A 31 12.20 17.15 4.20
N ILE A 32 11.49 16.18 3.59
CA ILE A 32 10.05 16.26 3.34
C ILE A 32 9.30 15.41 4.36
N PRO A 33 8.29 15.94 5.06
CA PRO A 33 7.48 15.16 5.99
C PRO A 33 6.66 14.11 5.24
N SER A 34 6.79 12.84 5.65
CA SER A 34 5.95 11.73 5.21
C SER A 34 4.93 11.39 6.29
N GLN A 35 3.65 11.51 5.96
CA GLN A 35 2.50 11.34 6.88
C GLN A 35 1.85 9.94 6.76
N GLY A 36 2.58 8.97 6.21
CA GLY A 36 2.07 7.63 5.97
C GLY A 36 2.93 6.85 4.99
N MET A 37 2.51 5.62 4.72
CA MET A 37 3.18 4.69 3.83
C MET A 37 2.17 4.04 2.88
N LEU A 38 2.52 3.92 1.60
CA LEU A 38 1.73 3.18 0.63
C LEU A 38 1.93 1.69 0.84
N LEU A 39 0.85 0.92 0.81
CA LEU A 39 0.92 -0.53 0.90
C LEU A 39 1.16 -1.14 -0.48
N ALA A 40 2.19 -1.98 -0.58
CA ALA A 40 2.61 -2.66 -1.80
C ALA A 40 3.03 -4.09 -1.49
N ALA A 41 2.87 -4.98 -2.47
CA ALA A 41 3.54 -6.27 -2.48
C ALA A 41 4.96 -6.11 -3.02
N ASP A 42 5.91 -6.88 -2.50
CA ASP A 42 7.18 -7.11 -3.18
C ASP A 42 6.98 -8.25 -4.20
N VAL A 43 7.22 -7.96 -5.47
CA VAL A 43 7.24 -8.94 -6.55
C VAL A 43 8.60 -8.86 -7.22
N GLU A 44 9.46 -9.84 -6.96
CA GLU A 44 10.81 -9.94 -7.54
C GLU A 44 11.66 -8.66 -7.32
N GLY A 45 11.59 -8.08 -6.12
CA GLY A 45 12.32 -6.86 -5.75
C GLY A 45 11.68 -5.58 -6.27
N ARG A 46 10.47 -5.65 -6.86
CA ARG A 46 9.69 -4.48 -7.30
C ARG A 46 8.47 -4.30 -6.42
N ALA A 47 8.28 -3.07 -5.94
CA ALA A 47 7.06 -2.69 -5.24
C ALA A 47 5.88 -2.61 -6.22
N VAL A 48 4.88 -3.46 -6.02
CA VAL A 48 3.61 -3.48 -6.75
C VAL A 48 2.50 -2.95 -5.85
N LEU A 49 1.92 -1.81 -6.20
CA LEU A 49 0.88 -1.16 -5.39
C LEU A 49 -0.40 -1.98 -5.31
N LEU A 50 -0.87 -2.21 -4.08
CA LEU A 50 -2.17 -2.84 -3.86
C LEU A 50 -3.31 -1.86 -4.17
N SER A 51 -4.35 -2.38 -4.82
CA SER A 51 -5.56 -1.62 -5.13
C SER A 51 -6.64 -1.87 -4.08
N PRO A 52 -7.35 -0.83 -3.64
CA PRO A 52 -8.54 -1.04 -2.82
C PRO A 52 -9.65 -1.74 -3.63
N PRO A 53 -10.63 -2.38 -2.96
CA PRO A 53 -11.77 -2.98 -3.64
C PRO A 53 -12.57 -1.93 -4.45
N ALA A 54 -13.29 -2.39 -5.46
CA ALA A 54 -14.18 -1.52 -6.23
C ALA A 54 -15.18 -0.81 -5.30
N GLY A 55 -15.48 0.45 -5.61
CA GLY A 55 -16.39 1.28 -4.81
C GLY A 55 -15.78 1.90 -3.54
N ALA A 56 -14.58 1.50 -3.11
CA ALA A 56 -13.92 2.15 -1.98
C ALA A 56 -13.64 3.64 -2.27
N VAL A 57 -13.98 4.48 -1.30
CA VAL A 57 -13.77 5.93 -1.34
C VAL A 57 -12.57 6.30 -0.45
N PRO A 58 -11.94 7.46 -0.67
CA PRO A 58 -10.89 7.93 0.23
C PRO A 58 -11.35 7.92 1.70
N GLY A 59 -10.52 7.36 2.58
CA GLY A 59 -10.84 7.24 4.01
C GLY A 59 -11.62 5.97 4.41
N THR A 60 -12.05 5.13 3.45
CA THR A 60 -12.58 3.80 3.78
C THR A 60 -11.54 3.01 4.59
N ARG A 61 -11.86 2.71 5.86
CA ARG A 61 -10.98 1.93 6.73
C ARG A 61 -11.05 0.46 6.35
N ARG A 62 -9.90 -0.19 6.24
CA ARG A 62 -9.78 -1.64 6.20
C ARG A 62 -9.21 -2.09 7.53
N ASP A 63 -10.04 -2.74 8.34
CA ASP A 63 -9.61 -3.36 9.58
C ASP A 63 -8.94 -4.70 9.21
N GLY A 64 -7.61 -4.72 9.22
CA GLY A 64 -6.83 -5.95 9.18
C GLY A 64 -6.69 -6.45 10.62
N SER A 65 -7.74 -7.02 11.17
CA SER A 65 -7.68 -7.64 12.49
C SER A 65 -6.84 -8.91 12.40
N HIS A 66 -5.56 -8.71 12.74
CA HIS A 66 -4.54 -9.69 13.13
C HIS A 66 -3.54 -10.02 12.01
N PRO A 67 -2.26 -9.67 12.19
CA PRO A 67 -1.21 -10.34 11.46
C PRO A 67 -1.21 -11.78 11.98
N GLY A 68 -1.81 -12.69 11.21
CA GLY A 68 -1.48 -14.09 11.37
C GLY A 68 -0.03 -14.26 10.94
N ASP A 69 0.78 -14.97 11.72
CA ASP A 69 2.16 -15.34 11.36
C ASP A 69 2.25 -16.19 10.08
N ARG A 70 1.09 -16.55 9.53
CA ARG A 70 0.93 -17.42 8.36
C ARG A 70 0.68 -16.58 7.12
N ILE A 71 1.66 -16.61 6.22
CA ILE A 71 1.44 -16.29 4.80
C ILE A 71 0.49 -17.36 4.25
N ILE A 72 -0.77 -17.02 4.01
CA ILE A 72 -1.73 -17.89 3.32
C ILE A 72 -1.60 -17.71 1.81
N ARG A 73 -1.56 -18.82 1.07
CA ARG A 73 -1.68 -18.80 -0.39
C ARG A 73 -3.12 -18.44 -0.78
N PHE A 74 -3.32 -17.90 -1.99
CA PHE A 74 -4.66 -17.54 -2.47
C PHE A 74 -5.63 -18.73 -2.42
N ASP A 75 -5.16 -19.93 -2.74
CA ASP A 75 -5.94 -21.16 -2.71
C ASP A 75 -6.40 -21.54 -1.28
N GLU A 76 -5.64 -21.12 -0.25
CA GLU A 76 -5.99 -21.33 1.16
C GLU A 76 -6.99 -20.29 1.69
N PHE A 77 -7.13 -19.15 1.01
CA PHE A 77 -8.11 -18.11 1.32
C PHE A 77 -9.47 -18.38 0.68
N ALA A 78 -9.49 -19.06 -0.48
CA ALA A 78 -10.69 -19.28 -1.28
C ALA A 78 -11.48 -20.55 -0.92
N ALA A 79 -11.03 -21.31 0.08
CA ALA A 79 -11.72 -22.48 0.65
C ALA A 79 -12.50 -22.11 1.90
#